data_AF-A0A4S3KCI9-F1
#
_entry.id   AF-A0A4S3KCI9-F1
#
_cell.length_a   1.000
_cell.length_b   1.000
_cell.length_c   1.000
_cell.angle_alpha   90.00
_cell.angle_beta   90.00
_cell.angle_gamma   90.00
#
_symmetry.space_group_name_H-M   'P 1'
#
loop_
_entity.id
_entity.type
_entity.pdbx_description
1 polymer ?
#
loop_
_entity_poly.entity_id
_entity_poly.type
_entity_poly.pdbx_seq_one_letter_code
_entity_poly.pdbx_strand_id
1 'polypeptide(L)'
;MKLATESDRTRFIAFVQGQPLPLDVDCKPWRKSRSNDQNAMLWAMYAPLAEHMGYDAEDVHEWMCGHFWGWKDIKVPKTPRNPEGLASVPMRSTTRDENGKRNVIDKATFSKFVEMVDRVAAQAGVFIPMREAA
;
A
#
# COMPACT_ATOMS: atom_id res chain seq x y z
N MET A 1 7.50 16.23 4.98
CA MET A 1 8.80 16.77 4.52
C MET A 1 9.91 16.14 5.35
N LYS A 2 11.05 15.77 4.76
CA LYS A 2 12.24 15.33 5.52
C LYS A 2 12.99 16.59 6.00
N LEU A 3 13.17 16.73 7.31
CA LEU A 3 14.12 17.70 7.87
C LEU A 3 15.40 16.91 8.18
N ALA A 4 16.35 16.93 7.25
CA ALA A 4 17.57 16.12 7.36
C ALA A 4 18.69 16.89 8.08
N THR A 5 18.69 18.20 7.97
CA THR A 5 19.71 19.10 8.51
C THR A 5 19.09 20.15 9.42
N GLU A 6 19.93 20.81 10.23
CA GLU A 6 19.48 21.95 11.04
C GLU A 6 18.98 23.10 10.16
N SER A 7 19.60 23.32 9.00
CA SER A 7 19.17 24.34 8.03
C SER A 7 17.76 24.07 7.50
N ASP A 8 17.40 22.81 7.23
CA ASP A 8 16.04 22.45 6.80
C ASP A 8 15.02 22.77 7.91
N ARG A 9 15.37 22.46 9.16
CA ARG A 9 14.52 22.76 10.33
C ARG A 9 14.29 24.26 10.47
N THR A 10 15.34 25.07 10.35
CA THR A 10 15.22 26.54 10.44
C THR A 10 14.32 27.11 9.35
N ARG A 11 14.45 26.63 8.11
CA ARG A 11 13.57 27.04 7.00
C ARG A 11 12.11 26.66 7.24
N PHE A 12 11.88 25.46 7.76
CA PHE A 12 10.52 25.00 8.08
C PHE A 12 9.88 25.85 9.19
N ILE A 13 10.62 26.19 10.23
CA ILE A 13 10.12 27.07 11.31
C ILE A 13 9.77 28.45 10.76
N ALA A 14 10.64 29.06 9.95
CA ALA A 14 10.36 30.35 9.34
C ALA A 14 9.10 30.33 8.45
N PHE A 15 8.90 29.22 7.70
CA PHE A 15 7.68 29.03 6.92
C PHE A 15 6.43 28.96 7.80
N VAL A 16 6.45 28.16 8.88
CA VAL A 16 5.32 28.02 9.80
C VAL A 16 4.99 29.34 10.50
N GLN A 17 6.00 30.14 10.86
CA GLN A 17 5.82 31.46 11.47
C GLN A 17 5.09 32.46 10.56
N GLY A 18 5.20 32.30 9.24
CA GLY A 18 4.55 33.17 8.26
C GLY A 18 3.11 32.79 7.93
N GLN A 19 2.58 31.68 8.47
CA GLN A 19 1.23 31.21 8.14
C GLN A 19 0.17 31.84 9.06
N PRO A 20 -1.01 32.21 8.52
CA PRO A 20 -2.11 32.74 9.33
C PRO A 20 -2.73 31.65 10.22
N LEU A 21 -3.16 32.04 11.42
CA LEU A 21 -3.76 31.14 12.41
C LEU A 21 -5.28 31.00 12.23
N PRO A 22 -5.89 29.86 12.64
CA PRO A 22 -5.28 28.70 13.33
C PRO A 22 -4.69 27.64 12.39
N LEU A 23 -3.69 26.90 12.88
CA LEU A 23 -3.00 25.83 12.14
C LEU A 23 -3.06 24.51 12.90
N ASP A 24 -3.29 23.42 12.17
CA ASP A 24 -3.12 22.04 12.64
C ASP A 24 -1.77 21.50 12.11
N VAL A 25 -0.82 21.24 12.99
CA VAL A 25 0.56 20.89 12.65
C VAL A 25 0.97 19.63 13.40
N ASP A 26 1.40 18.61 12.65
CA ASP A 26 1.80 17.31 13.18
C ASP A 26 3.27 17.00 12.84
N CYS A 27 4.03 16.52 13.83
CA CYS A 27 5.44 16.18 13.70
C CYS A 27 5.65 14.70 14.05
N LYS A 28 6.01 13.89 13.05
CA LYS A 28 6.22 12.45 13.18
C LYS A 28 7.65 12.06 12.79
N PRO A 29 8.25 11.03 13.42
CA PRO A 29 9.56 10.53 13.03
C PRO A 29 9.63 10.24 11.53
N TRP A 30 10.64 10.79 10.85
CA TRP A 30 10.79 10.56 9.42
C TRP A 30 11.16 9.10 9.17
N ARG A 31 10.32 8.42 8.39
CA ARG A 31 10.63 7.14 7.78
C ARG A 31 10.77 7.38 6.29
N LYS A 32 11.78 6.77 5.66
CA LYS A 32 11.90 6.77 4.21
C LYS A 32 10.63 6.11 3.66
N SER A 33 9.74 6.91 3.09
CA SER A 33 8.65 6.39 2.26
C SER A 33 9.30 5.57 1.15
N ARG A 34 8.67 4.45 0.76
CA ARG A 34 9.07 3.68 -0.43
C ARG A 34 9.30 4.64 -1.60
N SER A 35 10.26 4.35 -2.49
CA SER A 35 10.39 5.16 -3.71
C SER A 35 9.04 5.16 -4.41
N ASN A 36 8.57 6.33 -4.85
CA ASN A 36 7.29 6.45 -5.53
C ASN A 36 7.23 5.48 -6.72
N ASP A 37 8.39 5.22 -7.33
CA ASP A 37 8.59 4.31 -8.46
C ASP A 37 8.32 2.85 -8.11
N GLN A 38 8.67 2.38 -6.90
CA GLN A 38 8.38 1.01 -6.49
C GLN A 38 6.89 0.78 -6.27
N ASN A 39 6.19 1.79 -5.76
CA ASN A 39 4.73 1.73 -5.62
C ASN A 39 4.07 1.81 -7.01
N ALA A 40 4.51 2.73 -7.86
CA ALA A 40 4.02 2.87 -9.24
C ALA A 40 4.24 1.59 -10.05
N MET A 41 5.39 0.91 -9.88
CA MET A 41 5.67 -0.37 -10.50
C MET A 41 4.65 -1.42 -10.06
N LEU A 42 4.42 -1.58 -8.75
CA LEU A 42 3.43 -2.54 -8.24
C LEU A 42 2.03 -2.28 -8.81
N TRP A 43 1.59 -1.02 -8.85
CA TRP A 43 0.30 -0.66 -9.45
C TRP A 43 0.26 -0.92 -10.96
N ALA A 44 1.36 -0.72 -11.67
CA ALA A 44 1.48 -1.08 -13.08
C ALA A 44 1.42 -2.59 -13.32
N MET A 45 1.81 -3.42 -12.35
CA MET A 45 1.64 -4.89 -12.42
C MET A 45 0.18 -5.31 -12.28
N TYR A 46 -0.60 -4.58 -11.46
CA TYR A 46 -2.01 -4.92 -11.24
C TYR A 46 -2.89 -4.60 -12.43
N ALA A 47 -2.59 -3.57 -13.21
CA ALA A 47 -3.40 -3.22 -14.39
C ALA A 47 -3.59 -4.40 -15.38
N PRO A 48 -2.53 -5.06 -15.89
CA PRO A 48 -2.70 -6.19 -16.81
C PRO A 48 -3.26 -7.44 -16.12
N LEU A 49 -2.98 -7.64 -14.82
CA LEU A 49 -3.57 -8.74 -14.04
C LEU A 49 -5.08 -8.58 -13.87
N ALA A 50 -5.52 -7.37 -13.53
CA ALA A 50 -6.90 -6.98 -13.37
C ALA A 50 -7.68 -7.18 -14.67
N GLU A 51 -7.13 -6.71 -15.79
CA GLU A 51 -7.70 -6.91 -17.12
C GLU A 51 -7.83 -8.39 -17.49
N HIS A 52 -6.78 -9.19 -17.22
CA HIS A 52 -6.80 -10.62 -17.55
C HIS A 52 -7.78 -11.42 -16.68
N MET A 53 -7.88 -11.09 -15.39
CA MET A 53 -8.73 -11.82 -14.45
C MET A 53 -10.18 -11.30 -14.41
N GLY A 54 -10.45 -10.13 -15.00
CA GLY A 54 -11.76 -9.49 -14.99
C GLY A 54 -12.14 -8.84 -13.66
N TYR A 55 -11.16 -8.35 -12.91
CA TYR A 55 -11.34 -7.63 -11.63
C TYR A 55 -10.77 -6.22 -11.70
N ASP A 56 -11.03 -5.39 -10.69
CA ASP A 56 -10.36 -4.10 -10.56
C ASP A 56 -8.95 -4.25 -9.95
N ALA A 57 -8.05 -3.30 -10.26
CA ALA A 57 -6.69 -3.33 -9.72
C ALA A 57 -6.63 -3.28 -8.19
N GLU A 58 -7.62 -2.62 -7.55
CA GLU A 58 -7.76 -2.59 -6.09
C GLU A 58 -8.18 -3.96 -5.54
N ASP A 59 -9.10 -4.67 -6.22
CA ASP A 59 -9.53 -6.01 -5.81
C ASP A 59 -8.37 -7.01 -5.93
N VAL A 60 -7.60 -6.92 -7.02
CA VAL A 60 -6.36 -7.70 -7.19
C VAL A 60 -5.36 -7.35 -6.10
N HIS A 61 -5.21 -6.06 -5.76
CA HIS A 61 -4.32 -5.66 -4.67
C HIS A 61 -4.73 -6.27 -3.33
N GLU A 62 -6.02 -6.22 -3.00
CA GLU A 62 -6.57 -6.79 -1.78
C GLU A 62 -6.35 -8.31 -1.74
N TRP A 63 -6.64 -9.00 -2.86
CA TRP A 63 -6.43 -10.43 -2.99
C TRP A 63 -4.96 -10.82 -2.83
N MET A 64 -4.04 -10.08 -3.44
CA MET A 64 -2.59 -10.31 -3.30
C MET A 64 -2.11 -10.10 -1.86
N CYS A 65 -2.66 -9.11 -1.15
CA CYS A 65 -2.38 -8.92 0.27
C CYS A 65 -2.85 -10.13 1.10
N GLY A 66 -4.07 -10.62 0.84
CA GLY A 66 -4.60 -11.80 1.51
C GLY A 66 -3.80 -13.07 1.17
N HIS A 67 -3.34 -13.22 -0.07
CA HIS A 67 -2.50 -14.35 -0.49
C HIS A 67 -1.13 -14.35 0.21
N PHE A 68 -0.52 -13.18 0.39
CA PHE A 68 0.81 -13.07 1.00
C PHE A 68 0.79 -13.19 2.54
N TRP A 69 -0.17 -12.54 3.19
CA TRP A 69 -0.21 -12.43 4.66
C TRP A 69 -1.31 -13.28 5.32
N GLY A 70 -2.17 -13.90 4.53
CA GLY A 70 -3.33 -14.63 5.01
C GLY A 70 -4.58 -13.76 5.10
N TRP A 71 -5.69 -14.46 5.29
CA TRP A 71 -7.03 -13.91 5.37
C TRP A 71 -7.55 -13.95 6.80
N LYS A 72 -8.41 -13.00 7.16
CA LYS A 72 -9.19 -13.01 8.39
C LYS A 72 -10.65 -12.76 8.06
N ASP A 73 -11.53 -13.45 8.75
CA ASP A 73 -12.96 -13.25 8.59
C ASP A 73 -13.46 -12.18 9.56
N ILE A 74 -14.18 -11.20 9.02
CA ILE A 74 -14.85 -10.17 9.81
C ILE A 74 -16.36 -10.34 9.70
N LYS A 75 -17.05 -10.04 10.80
CA LYS A 75 -18.52 -10.01 10.81
C LYS A 75 -19.00 -8.74 10.12
N VAL A 76 -19.78 -8.91 9.07
CA VAL A 76 -20.44 -7.83 8.34
C VAL A 76 -21.95 -7.94 8.48
N PRO A 77 -22.70 -6.83 8.35
CA PRO A 77 -24.16 -6.89 8.34
C PRO A 77 -24.65 -7.89 7.28
N LYS A 78 -25.59 -8.75 7.70
CA LYS A 78 -26.19 -9.74 6.79
C LYS A 78 -26.94 -9.01 5.69
N THR A 79 -26.69 -9.40 4.45
CA THR A 79 -27.41 -8.88 3.28
C THR A 79 -28.01 -10.06 2.52
N PRO A 80 -28.99 -9.86 1.63
CA PRO A 80 -29.51 -10.93 0.78
C PRO A 80 -28.43 -11.66 -0.04
N ARG A 81 -27.31 -10.97 -0.33
CA ARG A 81 -26.15 -11.52 -1.07
C ARG A 81 -25.09 -12.15 -0.17
N ASN A 82 -25.12 -11.86 1.13
CA ASN A 82 -24.23 -12.45 2.14
C ASN A 82 -25.06 -12.81 3.39
N PRO A 83 -25.77 -13.94 3.37
CA PRO A 83 -26.65 -14.36 4.46
C PRO A 83 -25.89 -14.82 5.71
N GLU A 84 -24.64 -15.29 5.54
CA GLU A 84 -23.77 -15.70 6.64
C GLU A 84 -23.25 -14.48 7.42
N GLY A 85 -23.09 -13.33 6.75
CA GLY A 85 -22.60 -12.09 7.36
C GLY A 85 -21.11 -12.17 7.68
N LEU A 86 -20.35 -12.90 6.86
CA LEU A 86 -18.90 -13.03 6.96
C LEU A 86 -18.25 -12.47 5.71
N ALA A 87 -17.23 -11.64 5.87
CA ALA A 87 -16.39 -11.18 4.77
C ALA A 87 -14.94 -11.52 5.10
N SER A 88 -14.26 -12.19 4.17
CA SER A 88 -12.83 -12.45 4.27
C SER A 88 -12.07 -11.24 3.78
N VAL A 89 -11.28 -10.63 4.67
CA VAL A 89 -10.41 -9.49 4.36
C VAL A 89 -8.96 -9.89 4.62
N PRO A 90 -7.97 -9.27 3.97
CA PRO A 90 -6.58 -9.53 4.29
C PRO A 90 -6.28 -9.28 5.75
N MET A 91 -5.42 -10.12 6.35
CA MET A 91 -4.95 -9.87 7.71
C MET A 91 -4.37 -8.47 7.84
N ARG A 92 -3.56 -8.06 6.85
CA ARG A 92 -2.89 -6.77 6.78
C ARG A 92 -2.76 -6.29 5.33
N SER A 93 -2.37 -5.03 5.15
CA SER A 93 -2.00 -4.46 3.85
C SER A 93 -0.55 -4.03 3.81
N THR A 94 -0.11 -3.46 2.69
CA THR A 94 1.25 -2.89 2.57
C THR A 94 1.48 -1.67 3.48
N THR A 95 0.41 -1.07 4.03
CA THR A 95 0.48 0.16 4.82
C THR A 95 -0.20 0.09 6.19
N ARG A 96 -0.97 -0.98 6.48
CA ARG A 96 -1.66 -1.20 7.75
C ARG A 96 -1.34 -2.59 8.30
N ASP A 97 -1.24 -2.70 9.62
CA ASP A 97 -1.06 -3.97 10.33
C ASP A 97 -2.38 -4.72 10.57
N GLU A 98 -2.28 -5.86 11.27
CA GLU A 98 -3.39 -6.74 11.64
C GLU A 98 -4.50 -6.05 12.45
N ASN A 99 -4.12 -5.01 13.19
CA ASN A 99 -5.02 -4.21 14.02
C ASN A 99 -5.53 -2.96 13.29
N GLY A 100 -5.24 -2.82 11.99
CA GLY A 100 -5.63 -1.68 11.17
C GLY A 100 -4.84 -0.39 11.43
N LYS A 101 -3.82 -0.44 12.31
CA LYS A 101 -2.94 0.70 12.57
C LYS A 101 -1.95 0.86 11.42
N ARG A 102 -1.53 2.10 11.16
CA ARG A 102 -0.60 2.40 10.08
C ARG A 102 0.76 1.78 10.36
N ASN A 103 1.13 0.77 9.57
CA ASN A 103 2.38 0.05 9.61
C ASN A 103 2.84 -0.21 8.17
N VAL A 104 3.75 0.63 7.68
CA VAL A 104 4.30 0.48 6.33
C VAL A 104 5.38 -0.60 6.36
N ILE A 105 5.27 -1.58 5.47
CA ILE A 105 6.27 -2.66 5.38
C ILE A 105 7.65 -2.14 4.99
N ASP A 106 8.68 -2.85 5.44
CA ASP A 106 10.05 -2.56 5.09
C ASP A 106 10.39 -3.00 3.65
N LYS A 107 11.55 -2.57 3.16
CA LYS A 107 11.99 -2.82 1.78
C LYS A 107 12.13 -4.32 1.47
N ALA A 108 12.64 -5.11 2.41
CA ALA A 108 12.88 -6.54 2.18
C ALA A 108 11.55 -7.29 2.06
N THR A 109 10.59 -7.02 2.94
CA THR A 109 9.25 -7.58 2.84
C THR A 109 8.53 -7.14 1.56
N PHE A 110 8.68 -5.87 1.16
CA PHE A 110 8.10 -5.39 -0.09
C PHE A 110 8.69 -6.11 -1.32
N SER A 111 10.00 -6.36 -1.37
CA SER A 111 10.63 -7.13 -2.47
C SER A 111 10.03 -8.53 -2.58
N LYS A 112 9.91 -9.24 -1.46
CA LYS A 112 9.30 -10.58 -1.41
C LYS A 112 7.83 -10.57 -1.85
N PHE A 113 7.11 -9.50 -1.49
CA PHE A 113 5.72 -9.31 -1.93
C PHE A 113 5.63 -9.13 -3.45
N VAL A 114 6.47 -8.27 -4.03
CA VAL A 114 6.52 -8.07 -5.49
C VAL A 114 6.92 -9.35 -6.23
N GLU A 115 7.92 -10.08 -5.73
CA GLU A 115 8.32 -11.38 -6.30
C GLU A 115 7.19 -12.41 -6.29
N MET A 116 6.33 -12.38 -5.27
CA MET A 116 5.14 -13.23 -5.24
C MET A 116 4.14 -12.80 -6.33
N VAL A 117 3.85 -11.50 -6.45
CA VAL A 117 2.94 -10.99 -7.50
C VAL A 117 3.45 -11.35 -8.90
N ASP A 118 4.76 -11.24 -9.13
CA ASP A 118 5.40 -11.61 -10.38
C ASP A 118 5.21 -13.11 -10.70
N ARG A 119 5.39 -13.98 -9.71
CA ARG A 119 5.13 -15.43 -9.88
C ARG A 119 3.67 -15.72 -10.19
N VAL A 120 2.74 -15.06 -9.51
CA VAL A 120 1.30 -15.24 -9.78
C VAL A 120 0.95 -14.77 -11.20
N ALA A 121 1.51 -13.64 -11.63
CA ALA A 121 1.32 -13.17 -12.99
C ALA A 121 1.89 -14.13 -14.04
N ALA A 122 3.08 -14.65 -13.80
CA ALA A 122 3.68 -15.67 -14.66
C ALA A 122 2.82 -16.95 -14.73
N GLN A 123 2.25 -17.39 -13.61
CA GLN A 123 1.32 -18.53 -13.56
C GLN A 123 0.01 -18.26 -14.29
N ALA A 124 -0.50 -17.04 -14.21
CA ALA A 124 -1.69 -16.61 -14.95
C ALA A 124 -1.40 -16.38 -16.46
N GLY A 125 -0.15 -16.46 -16.90
CA GLY A 125 0.24 -16.20 -18.29
C GLY A 125 0.18 -14.71 -18.67
N VAL A 126 0.21 -13.81 -17.68
CA VAL A 126 0.15 -12.36 -17.89
C VAL A 126 1.55 -11.80 -18.04
N PHE A 127 1.83 -11.18 -19.18
CA PHE A 127 3.08 -10.47 -19.40
C PHE A 127 3.06 -9.13 -18.66
N ILE A 128 3.93 -8.99 -17.66
CA ILE A 128 4.17 -7.73 -16.97
C ILE A 128 5.38 -7.05 -17.63
N PRO A 129 5.21 -5.88 -18.26
CA PRO A 129 6.34 -5.10 -18.71
C PRO A 129 7.07 -4.53 -17.49
N MET A 130 8.16 -5.17 -17.06
CA MET A 130 9.08 -4.55 -16.10
C MET A 130 9.66 -3.29 -16.74
N ARG A 131 9.17 -2.12 -16.32
CA ARG A 131 9.94 -0.89 -16.50
C ARG A 131 11.18 -1.04 -15.63
N GLU A 132 12.36 -1.06 -16.24
CA GLU A 132 13.60 -0.84 -15.50
C GLU A 132 13.41 0.43 -14.68
N ALA A 133 13.53 0.31 -13.36
CA ALA A 133 13.46 1.44 -12.47
C ALA A 133 14.64 2.37 -12.81
N ALA A 134 14.35 3.47 -13.51
CA ALA A 134 15.30 4.54 -13.79
C ALA A 134 15.68 5.29 -12.52
#